data_AF-A0ABD5H607-F1
#
_entry.id   AF-A0ABD5H607-F1
#
_cell.length_a   1.000
_cell.length_b   1.000
_cell.length_c   1.000
_cell.angle_alpha   90.00
_cell.angle_beta   90.00
_cell.angle_gamma   90.00
#
_symmetry.space_group_name_H-M   'P 1'
#
loop_
_entity.id
_entity.type
_entity.pdbx_description
1 polymer ?
#
loop_
_entity_poly.entity_id
_entity_poly.type
_entity_poly.pdbx_seq_one_letter_code
_entity_poly.pdbx_strand_id
1 'polypeptide(L)'
;MNTDLRVKLGTITSQRSIAQGLGVTPQAVNQWFAKSVIPARFVLKLSELVGWAITPHEVRPDLYPNKNDGLPDSLKRHRHTEQGEA
;
A
#
# COMPACT_ATOMS: atom_id res chain seq x y z
N MET A 1 -4.20 12.50 7.78
CA MET A 1 -3.91 11.71 6.55
C MET A 1 -3.53 12.70 5.49
N ASN A 2 -2.58 12.38 4.61
CA ASN A 2 -2.37 13.19 3.41
C ASN A 2 -3.67 13.16 2.59
N THR A 3 -4.27 14.33 2.34
CA THR A 3 -5.53 14.44 1.57
C THR A 3 -5.41 13.71 0.23
N ASP A 4 -4.21 13.74 -0.33
CA ASP A 4 -3.78 13.03 -1.53
C ASP A 4 -4.06 11.53 -1.49
N LEU A 5 -3.73 10.84 -0.39
CA LEU A 5 -3.87 9.39 -0.30
C LEU A 5 -5.34 8.94 -0.29
N ARG A 6 -6.23 9.72 0.35
CA ARG A 6 -7.66 9.43 0.35
C ARG A 6 -8.28 9.66 -1.02
N VAL A 7 -7.88 10.74 -1.70
CA VAL A 7 -8.33 11.03 -3.07
C VAL A 7 -7.85 9.95 -4.02
N LYS A 8 -6.56 9.60 -3.97
CA LYS A 8 -5.94 8.54 -4.77
C LYS A 8 -6.58 7.17 -4.53
N LEU A 9 -6.86 6.81 -3.27
CA LEU A 9 -7.63 5.60 -2.97
C LEU A 9 -9.01 5.67 -3.61
N GLY A 10 -9.72 6.79 -3.48
CA GLY A 10 -11.05 6.98 -4.05
C GLY A 10 -11.13 6.93 -5.58
N THR A 11 -10.05 7.26 -6.30
CA THR A 11 -10.00 7.14 -7.77
C THR A 11 -9.72 5.72 -8.24
N ILE A 12 -8.97 4.93 -7.44
CA ILE A 12 -8.60 3.56 -7.79
C ILE A 12 -9.68 2.57 -7.33
N THR A 13 -10.19 2.73 -6.10
CA THR A 13 -11.11 1.77 -5.48
C THR A 13 -12.02 2.43 -4.43
N SER A 14 -13.15 1.79 -4.15
CA SER A 14 -14.10 2.27 -3.14
C SER A 14 -13.81 1.68 -1.75
N GLN A 15 -14.13 2.41 -0.67
CA GLN A 15 -14.00 1.90 0.71
C GLN A 15 -14.67 0.53 0.93
N ARG A 16 -15.81 0.28 0.26
CA ARG A 16 -16.49 -1.01 0.28
C ARG A 16 -15.69 -2.11 -0.41
N SER A 17 -15.09 -1.81 -1.55
CA SER A 17 -14.23 -2.76 -2.29
C SER A 17 -12.97 -3.08 -1.48
N ILE A 18 -12.37 -2.08 -0.83
CA ILE A 18 -11.27 -2.29 0.13
C ILE A 18 -11.71 -3.21 1.26
N ALA A 19 -12.88 -2.97 1.86
CA ALA A 19 -13.40 -3.79 2.95
C ALA A 19 -13.59 -5.26 2.52
N GLN A 20 -14.20 -5.47 1.35
CA GLN A 20 -14.39 -6.81 0.77
C GLN A 20 -13.06 -7.49 0.44
N GLY A 21 -12.15 -6.81 -0.26
CA GLY A 21 -10.86 -7.37 -0.67
C GLY A 21 -9.93 -7.69 0.51
N LEU A 22 -10.03 -6.94 1.60
CA LEU A 22 -9.26 -7.19 2.82
C LEU A 22 -9.97 -8.14 3.81
N GLY A 23 -11.21 -8.53 3.54
CA GLY A 23 -12.02 -9.34 4.46
C GLY A 23 -12.32 -8.63 5.79
N VAL A 24 -12.46 -7.31 5.77
CA VAL A 24 -12.77 -6.49 6.95
C VAL A 24 -14.13 -5.82 6.82
N THR A 25 -14.65 -5.28 7.92
CA THR A 25 -15.91 -4.53 7.87
C THR A 25 -15.68 -3.12 7.30
N PRO A 26 -16.68 -2.53 6.60
CA PRO A 26 -16.61 -1.14 6.15
C PRO A 26 -16.39 -0.15 7.30
N GLN A 27 -16.86 -0.48 8.51
CA GLN A 27 -16.61 0.32 9.71
C GLN A 27 -15.13 0.34 10.10
N ALA A 28 -14.42 -0.78 9.98
CA ALA A 28 -12.98 -0.82 10.24
C ALA A 28 -12.22 0.09 9.25
N VAL A 29 -12.60 0.04 7.97
CA VAL A 29 -12.03 0.92 6.94
C VAL A 29 -12.30 2.39 7.28
N ASN A 30 -13.53 2.74 7.64
CA ASN A 30 -13.89 4.10 8.04
C ASN A 30 -13.08 4.56 9.27
N GLN A 31 -12.91 3.70 10.28
CA GLN A 31 -12.04 3.97 11.43
C GLN A 31 -10.60 4.26 11.02
N TRP A 32 -10.05 3.57 10.02
CA TRP A 32 -8.69 3.85 9.53
C TRP A 32 -8.59 5.24 8.89
N PHE A 33 -9.59 5.63 8.09
CA PHE A 33 -9.66 6.98 7.51
C PHE A 33 -9.84 8.05 8.58
N ALA A 34 -10.73 7.84 9.55
CA ALA A 34 -10.97 8.75 10.65
C ALA A 34 -9.71 8.94 11.53
N LYS A 35 -9.04 7.84 11.87
CA LYS A 35 -7.79 7.85 12.64
C LYS A 35 -6.57 8.20 11.80
N SER A 36 -6.72 8.33 10.47
CA SER A 36 -5.61 8.53 9.53
C SER A 36 -4.50 7.48 9.64
N VAL A 37 -4.82 6.27 10.10
CA VAL A 37 -3.85 5.20 10.37
C VAL A 37 -4.40 3.88 9.86
N ILE A 38 -3.69 3.27 8.92
CA ILE A 38 -3.94 1.90 8.46
C ILE A 38 -3.01 0.95 9.24
N PRO A 39 -3.52 -0.16 9.80
CA PRO A 39 -2.69 -1.14 10.50
C PRO A 39 -1.69 -1.82 9.56
N ALA A 40 -0.45 -2.02 10.02
CA ALA A 40 0.66 -2.60 9.26
C ALA A 40 0.28 -3.88 8.48
N ARG A 41 -0.46 -4.79 9.13
CA ARG A 41 -0.93 -6.06 8.55
C ARG A 41 -1.83 -5.92 7.32
N PHE A 42 -2.49 -4.78 7.16
CA PHE A 42 -3.37 -4.49 6.02
C PHE A 42 -2.69 -3.61 4.97
N VAL A 43 -1.56 -2.97 5.30
CA VAL A 43 -0.85 -2.10 4.36
C VAL A 43 -0.41 -2.87 3.12
N LEU A 44 0.26 -4.00 3.30
CA LEU A 44 0.73 -4.83 2.18
C LEU A 44 -0.44 -5.36 1.33
N LYS A 45 -1.48 -5.88 1.98
CA LYS A 45 -2.68 -6.37 1.30
C LYS A 45 -3.42 -5.27 0.54
N LEU A 46 -3.48 -4.06 1.10
CA LEU A 46 -4.09 -2.91 0.44
C LEU A 46 -3.29 -2.51 -0.79
N SER A 47 -1.96 -2.42 -0.66
CA SER A 47 -1.05 -2.13 -1.76
C SER A 47 -1.20 -3.16 -2.87
N GLU A 48 -1.24 -4.45 -2.55
CA GLU A 48 -1.46 -5.53 -3.50
C GLU A 48 -2.84 -5.43 -4.18
N LEU A 49 -3.90 -5.16 -3.42
CA LEU A 49 -5.27 -5.02 -3.92
C LEU A 49 -5.41 -3.90 -4.97
N VAL A 50 -4.66 -2.80 -4.79
CA VAL A 50 -4.63 -1.68 -5.74
C VAL A 50 -3.54 -1.82 -6.81
N GLY A 51 -2.95 -3.01 -6.96
CA GLY A 51 -1.92 -3.28 -7.96
C GLY A 51 -0.63 -2.48 -7.75
N TRP A 52 -0.26 -2.25 -6.49
CA TRP A 52 0.91 -1.47 -6.08
C TRP A 52 0.92 0.00 -6.52
N ALA A 53 -0.24 0.52 -6.97
CA ALA A 53 -0.42 1.94 -7.27
C ALA A 53 -0.25 2.86 -6.04
N ILE A 54 -0.43 2.30 -4.84
CA ILE A 54 -0.12 2.94 -3.56
C ILE A 54 0.86 2.05 -2.82
N THR A 55 2.03 2.60 -2.50
CA THR A 55 3.10 1.84 -1.81
C THR A 55 2.91 1.84 -0.29
N PRO A 56 3.47 0.85 0.43
CA PRO A 56 3.44 0.83 1.89
C PRO A 56 4.02 2.09 2.53
N HIS A 57 5.05 2.66 1.89
CA HIS A 57 5.66 3.94 2.23
C HIS A 57 4.66 5.11 2.18
N GLU A 58 3.82 5.20 1.14
CA GLU A 58 2.81 6.28 1.06
C GLU A 58 1.75 6.15 2.16
N VAL A 59 1.39 4.93 2.55
CA VAL A 59 0.39 4.67 3.59
C VAL A 59 0.94 4.91 4.99
N ARG A 60 2.14 4.40 5.26
CA ARG A 60 2.77 4.33 6.59
C ARG A 60 4.28 4.58 6.44
N PRO A 61 4.71 5.82 6.16
CA PRO A 61 6.14 6.15 6.03
C PRO A 61 6.90 5.92 7.33
N ASP A 62 6.20 6.00 8.46
CA ASP A 62 6.71 5.72 9.80
C ASP A 62 7.20 4.27 9.98
N LEU A 63 6.50 3.31 9.36
CA LEU A 63 6.90 1.89 9.38
C LEU A 63 7.79 1.52 8.19
N TYR A 64 7.59 2.20 7.08
CA TYR A 64 8.24 1.93 5.80
C TYR A 64 8.99 3.18 5.35
N PRO A 65 10.20 3.47 5.87
CA PRO A 65 10.92 4.70 5.55
C PRO A 65 11.41 4.75 4.10
N ASN A 66 11.59 3.58 3.46
CA ASN A 66 12.04 3.47 2.09
C ASN A 66 10.88 3.24 1.12
N LYS A 67 10.97 3.81 -0.09
CA LYS A 67 9.95 3.60 -1.15
C LYS A 67 9.83 2.16 -1.62
N ASN A 68 10.90 1.38 -1.49
CA ASN A 68 10.96 -0.02 -1.93
C ASN A 68 10.56 -1.00 -0.82
N ASP A 69 10.19 -0.49 0.36
CA ASP A 69 9.91 -1.31 1.53
C ASP A 69 8.53 -1.97 1.41
N GLY A 70 8.46 -3.26 1.72
CA GLY A 70 7.25 -4.07 1.55
C GLY A 70 6.83 -4.38 0.10
N LEU A 71 7.56 -3.91 -0.91
CA LEU A 71 7.30 -4.30 -2.31
C LEU A 71 7.75 -5.76 -2.58
N PRO A 72 7.07 -6.49 -3.49
CA PRO A 72 7.45 -7.83 -3.86
C PRO A 72 8.73 -7.78 -4.70
N ASP A 73 9.52 -8.84 -4.65
CA ASP A 73 10.85 -8.90 -5.28
C ASP A 73 10.80 -8.63 -6.80
N SER A 74 9.71 -9.01 -7.45
CA SER A 74 9.43 -8.73 -8.86
C SER A 74 9.26 -7.25 -9.20
N LEU A 75 8.83 -6.42 -8.25
CA LEU A 75 8.68 -4.97 -8.39
C LEU A 75 9.84 -4.19 -7.77
N LYS A 76 10.61 -4.82 -6.88
CA LYS A 76 11.91 -4.28 -6.49
C LYS A 76 12.74 -4.28 -7.76
N ARG A 77 13.12 -3.09 -8.24
CA ARG A 77 14.07 -2.96 -9.35
C ARG A 77 15.35 -3.70 -8.95
N HIS A 78 15.47 -4.94 -9.38
CA HIS A 78 16.73 -5.65 -9.43
C HIS A 78 17.59 -4.90 -10.44
N ARG A 79 18.40 -3.96 -9.95
CA ARG A 79 19.70 -3.75 -10.58
C ARG A 79 20.54 -4.96 -10.21
N HIS A 80 20.24 -6.11 -10.80
CA HIS A 80 21.28 -7.09 -11.00
C HIS A 80 22.00 -6.62 -12.25
N THR A 81 23.04 -5.81 -12.05
CA THR A 81 24.11 -5.74 -13.03
C THR A 81 24.74 -7.13 -13.02
N GLU A 82 24.26 -7.98 -13.91
CA GLU A 82 25.04 -9.07 -14.46
C GLU A 82 26.12 -8.39 -15.33
N GLN A 83 27.28 -8.11 -14.75
CA GLN A 83 28.48 -7.77 -15.52
C GLN A 83 29.59 -8.75 -15.13
N GLY A 84 29.98 -9.57 -16.10
CA GLY A 84 31.35 -10.05 -16.23
C GLY A 84 31.54 -11.56 -16.11
N GLU A 85 30.98 -12.32 -17.05
CA GLU A 85 31.61 -13.56 -17.50
C GLU A 85 32.71 -13.16 -18.51
N ALA A 86 33.99 -13.29 -18.11
CA ALA A 86 35.17 -13.39 -18.96
C ALA A 86 36.40 -13.76 -18.12
#